data_AF-A0A5H2Y4E0-F1
#
_entry.id   AF-A0A5H2Y4E0-F1
#
_cell.length_a   1.000
_cell.length_b   1.000
_cell.length_c   1.000
_cell.angle_alpha   90.00
_cell.angle_beta   90.00
_cell.angle_gamma   90.00
#
_symmetry.space_group_name_H-M   'P 1'
#
loop_
_entity.id
_entity.type
_entity.pdbx_description
1 polymer ?
#
loop_
_entity_poly.entity_id
_entity_poly.type
_entity_poly.pdbx_seq_one_letter_code
_entity_poly.pdbx_strand_id
1 'polypeptide(L)'
;MLIGTAIDLLLAIRTEHEISNVMNNDIDNTTAHYQDLATLVRFAPGYQNVYTRLMNYPQDQSCYVVSNVDICAALRQVLQGQVDIDEIELWANLLEMRGDIDHSHVEGVLYALSNPEQMGELTLEKISQLMALLQ
;
A
#
# COMPACT_ATOMS: atom_id res chain seq x y z
N MET A 1 9.54 5.24 -41.68
CA MET A 1 10.79 4.50 -41.42
C MET A 1 10.98 4.48 -39.92
N LEU A 2 10.37 3.50 -39.27
CA LEU A 2 10.29 3.32 -37.82
C LEU A 2 11.40 2.36 -37.41
N ILE A 3 12.51 2.91 -36.90
CA ILE A 3 13.54 2.18 -36.17
C ILE A 3 13.86 3.02 -34.92
N GLY A 4 12.82 3.38 -34.17
CA GLY A 4 12.92 3.79 -32.75
C GLY A 4 12.74 2.52 -31.95
N THR A 5 13.81 1.74 -31.90
CA THR A 5 13.81 0.32 -31.51
C THR A 5 13.49 0.14 -30.04
N ALA A 6 12.99 -1.05 -29.70
CA ALA A 6 12.73 -1.57 -28.35
C ALA A 6 13.78 -1.22 -27.27
N ILE A 7 15.00 -0.83 -27.65
CA ILE A 7 16.05 -0.26 -26.80
C ILE A 7 15.59 1.03 -26.09
N ASP A 8 14.90 1.95 -26.77
CA ASP A 8 14.41 3.20 -26.14
C ASP A 8 13.32 2.92 -25.11
N LEU A 9 12.46 1.93 -25.39
CA LEU A 9 11.44 1.45 -24.45
C LEU A 9 12.08 0.71 -23.26
N LEU A 10 13.08 -0.13 -23.51
CA LEU A 10 13.86 -0.82 -22.47
C LEU A 10 14.67 0.15 -21.61
N LEU A 11 15.20 1.23 -22.19
CA LEU A 11 15.89 2.29 -21.46
C LEU A 11 14.90 3.10 -20.61
N ALA A 12 13.71 3.44 -21.12
CA ALA A 12 12.66 4.10 -20.33
C ALA A 12 12.21 3.25 -19.14
N ILE A 13 11.91 1.96 -19.37
CA ILE A 13 11.53 1.01 -18.31
C ILE A 13 12.67 0.82 -17.30
N ARG A 14 13.92 0.74 -17.77
CA ARG A 14 15.09 0.63 -16.89
C ARG A 14 15.31 1.90 -16.08
N THR A 15 15.02 3.07 -16.63
CA THR A 15 15.16 4.36 -15.93
C THR A 15 14.07 4.51 -14.86
N GLU A 16 12.82 4.12 -15.14
CA GLU A 16 11.73 4.09 -14.15
C GLU A 16 12.01 3.08 -13.02
N HIS A 17 12.53 1.89 -13.37
CA HIS A 17 12.89 0.88 -12.38
C HIS A 17 14.14 1.26 -11.56
N GLU A 18 15.12 1.96 -12.15
CA GLU A 18 16.27 2.51 -11.43
C GLU A 18 15.87 3.69 -10.52
N ILE A 19 14.95 4.57 -10.94
CA ILE A 19 14.42 5.65 -10.08
C ILE A 19 13.62 5.06 -8.89
N SER A 20 12.77 4.06 -9.14
CA SER A 20 12.02 3.37 -8.08
C SER A 20 12.94 2.61 -7.11
N ASN A 21 14.04 2.01 -7.60
CA ASN A 21 15.05 1.38 -6.74
C ASN A 21 15.93 2.39 -5.98
N VAL A 22 16.17 3.59 -6.51
CA VAL A 22 16.92 4.64 -5.80
C VAL A 22 16.07 5.24 -4.68
N MET A 23 14.78 5.52 -4.90
CA MET A 23 13.89 6.02 -3.84
C MET A 23 13.69 5.00 -2.70
N ASN A 24 13.74 3.70 -3.00
CA ASN A 24 13.64 2.65 -1.98
C ASN A 24 14.91 2.47 -1.10
N ASN A 25 16.08 2.96 -1.53
CA ASN A 25 17.34 2.82 -0.78
C ASN A 25 17.59 3.95 0.23
N ASP A 26 16.83 5.05 0.16
CA ASP A 26 16.95 6.20 1.08
C ASP A 26 15.96 6.15 2.25
N ILE A 27 15.01 5.20 2.24
CA ILE A 27 14.04 5.04 3.32
C ILE A 27 14.74 4.39 4.53
N ASP A 28 15.01 5.19 5.55
CA ASP A 28 15.50 4.71 6.84
C ASP A 28 14.39 3.99 7.61
N ASN A 29 14.40 2.65 7.49
CA ASN A 29 13.44 1.77 8.15
C ASN A 29 13.60 1.66 9.68
N THR A 30 14.61 2.32 10.26
CA THR A 30 14.87 2.32 11.70
C THR A 30 14.20 3.49 12.43
N THR A 31 13.67 4.47 11.69
CA THR A 31 13.00 5.64 12.27
C THR A 31 11.69 5.26 12.97
N ALA A 32 11.32 5.99 14.01
CA ALA A 32 10.03 5.82 14.69
C ALA A 32 8.84 6.04 13.74
N HIS A 33 8.98 6.96 12.79
CA HIS A 33 7.97 7.24 11.76
C HIS A 33 7.77 6.05 10.83
N TYR A 34 8.85 5.49 10.27
CA TYR A 34 8.76 4.26 9.48
C TYR A 34 8.15 3.12 10.28
N GLN A 35 8.56 2.92 11.54
CA GLN A 35 8.04 1.84 12.38
C GLN A 35 6.55 1.99 12.67
N ASP A 36 6.08 3.22 12.90
CA ASP A 36 4.65 3.49 13.06
C ASP A 36 3.87 3.23 11.76
N LEU A 37 4.41 3.65 10.59
CA LEU A 37 3.81 3.34 9.28
C LEU A 37 3.78 1.83 9.03
N ALA A 38 4.88 1.13 9.28
CA ALA A 38 4.97 -0.33 9.14
C ALA A 38 3.99 -1.06 10.07
N THR A 39 3.79 -0.53 11.29
CA THR A 39 2.82 -1.08 12.24
C THR A 39 1.39 -0.93 11.70
N LEU A 40 1.05 0.24 11.14
CA LEU A 40 -0.25 0.48 10.51
C LEU A 40 -0.44 -0.41 9.27
N VAL A 41 0.48 -0.36 8.31
CA VAL A 41 0.38 -1.07 7.02
C VAL A 41 0.23 -2.58 7.22
N ARG A 42 0.90 -3.15 8.22
CA ARG A 42 0.87 -4.60 8.49
C ARG A 42 -0.27 -5.04 9.40
N PHE A 43 -1.13 -4.13 9.87
CA PHE A 43 -2.07 -4.40 10.97
C PHE A 43 -1.39 -5.06 12.18
N ALA A 44 -0.17 -4.61 12.50
CA ALA A 44 0.57 -5.20 13.60
C ALA A 44 -0.12 -4.92 14.95
N PRO A 45 0.08 -5.78 15.98
CA PRO A 45 -0.51 -5.57 17.29
C PRO A 45 -0.26 -4.15 17.81
N GLY A 46 -1.34 -3.45 18.17
CA GLY A 46 -1.26 -2.07 18.64
C GLY A 46 -1.30 -1.00 17.56
N TYR A 47 -1.63 -1.33 16.29
CA TYR A 47 -1.78 -0.34 15.21
C TYR A 47 -2.74 0.82 15.58
N GLN A 48 -3.80 0.55 16.35
CA GLN A 48 -4.71 1.58 16.84
C GLN A 48 -4.00 2.66 17.68
N ASN A 49 -2.94 2.29 18.40
CA ASN A 49 -2.16 3.21 19.24
C ASN A 49 -1.17 4.05 18.44
N VAL A 50 -0.93 3.72 17.16
CA VAL A 50 0.01 4.48 16.32
C VAL A 50 -0.68 5.65 15.61
N TYR A 51 -2.01 5.62 15.44
CA TYR A 51 -2.77 6.65 14.73
C TYR A 51 -2.50 8.07 15.23
N THR A 52 -2.53 8.29 16.55
CA THR A 52 -2.27 9.62 17.12
C THR A 52 -0.86 10.10 16.86
N ARG A 53 0.15 9.21 16.79
CA ARG A 53 1.52 9.60 16.41
C ARG A 53 1.61 9.90 14.93
N LEU A 54 1.00 9.06 14.10
CA LEU A 54 0.94 9.21 12.64
C LEU A 54 0.29 10.53 12.19
N MET A 55 -0.66 11.08 12.95
CA MET A 55 -1.23 12.41 12.69
C MET A 55 -0.24 13.56 12.88
N ASN A 56 0.83 13.35 13.66
CA ASN A 56 1.80 14.38 14.00
C ASN A 56 3.09 14.30 13.17
N TYR A 57 3.31 13.23 12.40
CA TYR A 57 4.45 13.16 11.49
C TYR A 57 4.22 14.00 10.24
N PRO A 58 5.29 14.62 9.70
CA PRO A 58 5.22 15.27 8.39
C PRO A 58 4.94 14.24 7.30
N GLN A 59 4.22 14.67 6.26
CA GLN A 59 3.81 13.83 5.12
C GLN A 59 4.30 14.39 3.77
N ASP A 60 5.38 15.16 3.80
CA ASP A 60 5.96 15.85 2.66
C ASP A 60 6.87 14.96 1.81
N GLN A 61 7.28 13.80 2.34
CA GLN A 61 8.08 12.80 1.63
C GLN A 61 7.60 11.38 1.95
N SER A 62 7.60 10.52 0.93
CA SER A 62 7.33 9.10 1.11
C SER A 62 8.35 8.45 2.03
N CYS A 63 7.83 7.79 3.06
CA CYS A 63 8.58 7.10 4.11
C CYS A 63 8.28 5.60 4.13
N TYR A 64 7.26 5.13 3.40
CA TYR A 64 6.94 3.70 3.29
C TYR A 64 6.36 3.40 1.92
N VAL A 65 6.82 2.31 1.28
CA VAL A 65 6.25 1.82 0.02
C VAL A 65 5.37 0.60 0.31
N VAL A 66 4.08 0.69 0.03
CA VAL A 66 3.13 -0.41 0.25
C VAL A 66 3.24 -1.39 -0.90
N SER A 67 3.46 -2.65 -0.57
CA SER A 67 3.62 -3.73 -1.53
C SER A 67 2.38 -4.63 -1.60
N ASN A 68 2.26 -5.44 -2.66
CA ASN A 68 1.26 -6.51 -2.73
C ASN A 68 1.37 -7.49 -1.55
N VAL A 69 2.58 -7.69 -1.01
CA VAL A 69 2.79 -8.55 0.18
C VAL A 69 2.09 -7.96 1.41
N ASP A 70 2.18 -6.65 1.60
CA ASP A 70 1.49 -5.95 2.69
C ASP A 70 -0.03 -6.05 2.53
N ILE A 71 -0.55 -5.80 1.33
CA ILE A 71 -2.00 -5.96 1.04
C ILE A 71 -2.44 -7.40 1.33
N CYS A 72 -1.75 -8.40 0.79
CA CYS A 72 -2.09 -9.80 1.02
C CYS A 72 -2.04 -10.17 2.50
N ALA A 73 -1.13 -9.58 3.29
CA ALA A 73 -1.08 -9.79 4.72
C ALA A 73 -2.31 -9.22 5.42
N ALA A 74 -2.76 -8.01 5.06
CA ALA A 74 -3.98 -7.40 5.58
C ALA A 74 -5.24 -8.20 5.21
N LEU A 75 -5.42 -8.54 3.92
CA LEU A 75 -6.57 -9.32 3.45
C LEU A 75 -6.63 -10.71 4.13
N ARG A 76 -5.49 -11.34 4.38
CA ARG A 76 -5.43 -12.62 5.10
C ARG A 76 -5.94 -12.50 6.53
N GLN A 77 -5.68 -11.39 7.22
CA GLN A 77 -6.19 -11.17 8.58
C GLN A 77 -7.72 -11.05 8.58
N VAL A 78 -8.30 -10.42 7.54
CA VAL A 78 -9.77 -10.38 7.37
C VAL A 78 -10.36 -11.76 7.14
N LEU A 79 -9.75 -12.55 6.25
CA LEU A 79 -10.19 -13.93 5.99
C LEU A 79 -10.04 -14.86 7.21
N GLN A 80 -9.17 -14.50 8.15
CA GLN A 80 -8.99 -15.19 9.42
C GLN A 80 -9.91 -14.66 10.54
N GLY A 81 -10.71 -13.63 10.27
CA GLY A 81 -11.61 -13.00 11.24
C GLY A 81 -10.89 -12.20 12.33
N GLN A 82 -9.65 -11.77 12.08
CA GLN A 82 -8.85 -10.95 13.02
C GLN A 82 -9.09 -9.45 12.82
N VAL A 83 -9.49 -9.07 11.61
CA VAL A 83 -9.83 -7.71 11.19
C VAL A 83 -11.19 -7.82 10.51
N ASP A 84 -12.14 -6.95 10.83
CA ASP A 84 -13.45 -6.96 10.16
C ASP A 84 -13.43 -6.14 8.85
N ILE A 85 -14.57 -6.13 8.15
CA ILE A 85 -14.70 -5.44 6.85
C ILE A 85 -14.61 -3.92 7.01
N ASP A 86 -15.18 -3.37 8.08
CA ASP A 86 -15.18 -1.93 8.33
C ASP A 86 -13.76 -1.46 8.69
N GLU A 87 -13.01 -2.29 9.42
CA GLU A 87 -11.62 -2.02 9.77
C GLU A 87 -10.68 -2.03 8.56
N ILE A 88 -10.85 -2.96 7.61
CA ILE A 88 -10.03 -2.98 6.37
C ILE A 88 -10.38 -1.82 5.43
N GLU A 89 -11.65 -1.40 5.39
CA GLU A 89 -12.07 -0.21 4.64
C GLU A 89 -11.44 1.07 5.22
N LEU A 90 -11.50 1.24 6.54
CA LEU A 90 -10.88 2.37 7.22
C LEU A 90 -9.36 2.39 7.01
N TRP A 91 -8.72 1.23 7.12
CA TRP A 91 -7.29 1.08 6.87
C TRP A 91 -6.92 1.48 5.44
N ALA A 92 -7.68 1.03 4.44
CA ALA A 92 -7.40 1.36 3.05
C ALA A 92 -7.52 2.87 2.79
N ASN A 93 -8.58 3.50 3.33
CA ASN A 93 -8.75 4.95 3.30
C ASN A 93 -7.54 5.67 3.93
N LEU A 94 -7.09 5.21 5.10
CA LEU A 94 -5.96 5.85 5.79
C LEU A 94 -4.64 5.70 5.04
N LEU A 95 -4.41 4.60 4.33
CA LEU A 95 -3.22 4.46 3.50
C LEU A 95 -3.27 5.33 2.25
N GLU A 96 -4.44 5.43 1.60
CA GLU A 96 -4.64 6.27 0.40
C GLU A 96 -4.47 7.77 0.70
N MET A 97 -4.94 8.23 1.86
CA MET A 97 -4.90 9.65 2.22
C MET A 97 -3.52 10.16 2.66
N ARG A 98 -2.56 9.27 2.91
CA ARG A 98 -1.28 9.62 3.52
C ARG A 98 -0.21 9.96 2.49
N GLY A 99 0.32 11.18 2.55
CA GLY A 99 1.36 11.66 1.63
C GLY A 99 2.76 11.06 1.86
N ASP A 100 2.97 10.44 3.03
CA ASP A 100 4.20 9.72 3.41
C ASP A 100 4.16 8.23 3.08
N ILE A 101 3.14 7.77 2.36
CA ILE A 101 3.02 6.39 1.89
C ILE A 101 2.97 6.40 0.37
N ASP A 102 3.95 5.75 -0.27
CA ASP A 102 3.86 5.45 -1.69
C ASP A 102 3.02 4.20 -1.89
N HIS A 103 1.83 4.40 -2.45
CA HIS A 103 0.89 3.34 -2.78
C HIS A 103 0.66 3.19 -4.29
N SER A 104 1.50 3.79 -5.13
CA SER A 104 1.30 3.84 -6.59
C SER A 104 1.17 2.44 -7.21
N HIS A 105 1.87 1.45 -6.65
CA HIS A 105 1.82 0.05 -7.13
C HIS A 105 0.52 -0.69 -6.74
N VAL A 106 -0.18 -0.24 -5.70
CA VAL A 106 -1.35 -0.91 -5.12
C VAL A 106 -2.61 -0.02 -5.13
N GLU A 107 -2.54 1.13 -5.79
CA GLU A 107 -3.56 2.20 -5.79
C GLU A 107 -4.95 1.66 -6.12
N GLY A 108 -5.08 0.89 -7.20
CA GLY A 108 -6.39 0.35 -7.62
C GLY A 108 -7.03 -0.58 -6.58
N VAL A 109 -6.21 -1.31 -5.82
CA VAL A 109 -6.70 -2.21 -4.76
C VAL A 109 -7.07 -1.43 -3.51
N LEU A 110 -6.27 -0.42 -3.12
CA LEU A 110 -6.63 0.44 -1.99
C LEU A 110 -7.89 1.23 -2.30
N TYR A 111 -8.02 1.79 -3.50
CA TYR A 111 -9.23 2.47 -3.96
C TYR A 111 -10.45 1.56 -3.87
N ALA A 112 -10.32 0.29 -4.29
CA ALA A 112 -11.42 -0.65 -4.24
C ALA A 112 -11.86 -1.01 -2.81
N LEU A 113 -10.90 -1.08 -1.89
CA LEU A 113 -11.16 -1.33 -0.48
C LEU A 113 -11.68 -0.09 0.26
N SER A 114 -11.26 1.11 -0.12
CA SER A 114 -11.66 2.37 0.50
C SER A 114 -13.02 2.88 0.02
N ASN A 115 -13.51 2.40 -1.13
CA ASN A 115 -14.77 2.84 -1.75
C ASN A 115 -15.73 1.65 -2.04
N PRO A 116 -16.07 0.80 -1.05
CA PRO A 116 -16.87 -0.39 -1.29
C PRO A 116 -18.29 -0.09 -1.78
N GLU A 117 -18.89 1.04 -1.40
CA GLU A 117 -20.19 1.46 -1.93
C GLU A 117 -20.17 1.68 -3.45
N GLN A 118 -19.04 2.15 -4.00
CA GLN A 118 -18.87 2.44 -5.42
C GLN A 118 -18.45 1.20 -6.22
N MET A 119 -17.73 0.28 -5.57
CA MET A 119 -17.20 -0.95 -6.17
C MET A 119 -18.11 -2.16 -5.97
N GLY A 120 -19.28 -1.93 -5.35
CA GLY A 120 -20.17 -2.95 -4.84
C GLY A 120 -19.62 -3.51 -3.54
N GLU A 121 -20.46 -3.54 -2.50
CA GLU A 121 -20.14 -3.91 -1.10
C GLU A 121 -19.02 -4.95 -0.97
N LEU A 122 -18.07 -4.70 -0.07
CA LEU A 122 -16.99 -5.62 0.22
C LEU A 122 -17.54 -6.85 0.94
N THR A 123 -17.18 -8.05 0.47
CA THR A 123 -17.55 -9.33 1.09
C THR A 123 -16.32 -10.19 1.26
N LEU A 124 -16.39 -11.20 2.14
CA LEU A 124 -15.29 -12.16 2.30
C LEU A 124 -14.95 -12.88 0.98
N GLU A 125 -15.94 -13.13 0.12
CA GLU A 125 -15.72 -13.70 -1.21
C GLU A 125 -14.88 -12.76 -2.08
N LYS A 126 -15.24 -11.47 -2.13
CA LYS A 126 -14.49 -10.46 -2.88
C LYS A 126 -13.07 -10.27 -2.34
N ILE A 127 -12.89 -10.29 -1.02
CA ILE A 127 -11.56 -10.25 -0.39
C ILE A 127 -10.71 -11.45 -0.83
N SER A 128 -11.30 -12.65 -0.86
CA SER A 128 -10.59 -13.85 -1.34
C SER A 128 -10.22 -13.74 -2.82
N GLN A 129 -11.10 -13.17 -3.65
CA GLN A 129 -10.82 -12.94 -5.07
C GLN A 129 -9.70 -11.91 -5.28
N LEU A 130 -9.74 -10.78 -4.56
CA LEU A 130 -8.70 -9.76 -4.59
C LEU A 130 -7.34 -10.34 -4.18
N MET A 131 -7.29 -11.12 -3.10
CA MET A 131 -6.05 -11.76 -2.65
C MET A 131 -5.47 -12.73 -3.70
N ALA A 132 -6.31 -13.41 -4.49
CA ALA A 132 -5.85 -14.30 -5.55
C ALA A 132 -5.29 -13.56 -6.79
N LEU A 133 -5.73 -12.32 -7.04
CA LEU A 133 -5.23 -11.48 -8.13
C LEU A 133 -3.86 -10.84 -7.84
N LEU A 134 -3.48 -10.77 -6.56
CA LEU A 134 -2.25 -10.12 -6.09
C LEU A 134 -1.07 -11.08 -5.90
N GLN A 135 -1.27 -12.39 -6.15
CA GLN A 135 -0.28 -13.46 -5.96
C GLN A 135 0.46 -13.84 -7.25
#